data_AF-A0A7R9AJV1-F1
#
_entry.id   AF-A0A7R9AJV1-F1
#
_cell.length_a   1.000
_cell.length_b   1.000
_cell.length_c   1.000
_cell.angle_alpha   90.00
_cell.angle_beta   90.00
_cell.angle_gamma   90.00
#
_symmetry.space_group_name_H-M   'P 1'
#
loop_
_entity.id
_entity.type
_entity.pdbx_description
1 polymer ?
#
loop_
_entity_poly.entity_id
_entity_poly.type
_entity_poly.pdbx_seq_one_letter_code
_entity_poly.pdbx_strand_id
1 'polypeptide(L)'
;MKIEDLDLEPVHDFILIRDGPGPESPRLAELTGTGAENPKFVMSTGNRLYLYVYTDLGDSRKGFRIKYFSGCSVRVDADSGEVRSPAFGTAPYPANQVCTYHIHRPGGGPLSMRFSEFDVDQSDAVQ
;
A
#
# COMPACT_ATOMS: atom_id res chain seq x y z
N MET A 1 -0.71 -1.92 5.88
CA MET A 1 -0.91 -3.34 5.49
C MET A 1 0.08 -3.71 4.38
N LYS A 2 0.40 -5.00 4.26
CA LYS A 2 1.24 -5.62 3.24
C LYS A 2 0.41 -6.64 2.46
N ILE A 3 0.45 -6.56 1.13
CA ILE A 3 -0.08 -7.60 0.26
C ILE A 3 1.02 -8.66 0.14
N GLU A 4 0.79 -9.85 0.70
CA GLU A 4 1.76 -10.95 0.64
C GLU A 4 1.54 -11.86 -0.57
N ASP A 5 0.30 -12.00 -0.99
CA ASP A 5 -0.10 -12.77 -2.16
C ASP A 5 -1.40 -12.19 -2.72
N LEU A 6 -1.53 -12.16 -4.04
CA LEU A 6 -2.71 -11.64 -4.73
C LEU A 6 -2.76 -12.24 -6.13
N ASP A 7 -3.88 -12.89 -6.41
CA ASP A 7 -4.24 -13.45 -7.70
C ASP A 7 -5.77 -13.48 -7.79
N LEU A 8 -6.32 -12.50 -8.49
CA LEU A 8 -7.75 -12.26 -8.73
C LEU A 8 -8.03 -12.23 -10.23
N GLU A 9 -9.26 -12.46 -10.65
CA GLU A 9 -9.64 -12.23 -12.05
C GLU A 9 -9.43 -10.76 -12.41
N PRO A 10 -8.54 -10.42 -13.37
CA PRO A 10 -8.27 -9.03 -13.71
C PRO A 10 -9.54 -8.31 -14.15
N VAL A 11 -9.75 -7.08 -13.66
CA VAL A 11 -10.89 -6.20 -13.99
C VAL A 11 -12.25 -6.64 -13.41
N HIS A 12 -12.49 -7.94 -13.24
CA HIS A 12 -13.76 -8.49 -12.76
C HIS A 12 -13.81 -8.64 -11.24
N ASP A 13 -12.75 -9.20 -10.65
CA ASP A 13 -12.61 -9.37 -9.21
C ASP A 13 -11.70 -8.29 -8.64
N PHE A 14 -12.11 -7.69 -7.52
CA PHE A 14 -11.31 -6.66 -6.87
C PHE A 14 -11.50 -6.56 -5.36
N ILE A 15 -10.45 -6.02 -4.72
CA ILE A 15 -10.47 -5.62 -3.31
C ILE A 15 -10.34 -4.11 -3.25
N LEU A 16 -11.38 -3.45 -2.77
CA LEU A 16 -11.38 -2.02 -2.51
C LEU A 16 -10.92 -1.76 -1.06
N ILE A 17 -9.86 -0.98 -0.90
CA ILE A 17 -9.29 -0.60 0.39
C ILE A 17 -9.59 0.88 0.64
N ARG A 18 -10.17 1.19 1.81
CA ARG A 18 -10.58 2.54 2.18
C ARG A 18 -10.02 2.98 3.53
N ASP A 19 -9.74 4.27 3.65
CA ASP A 19 -9.12 4.93 4.81
C ASP A 19 -10.16 5.32 5.86
N GLY A 20 -10.65 4.34 6.62
CA GLY A 20 -11.63 4.63 7.66
C GLY A 20 -12.52 3.44 8.02
N PRO A 21 -13.62 3.68 8.74
CA PRO A 21 -14.45 2.63 9.31
C PRO A 21 -15.46 2.00 8.35
N GLY A 22 -15.73 2.61 7.19
CA GLY A 22 -16.89 2.22 6.38
C GLY A 22 -16.78 2.49 4.88
N PRO A 23 -17.83 2.15 4.12
CA PRO A 23 -17.84 2.22 2.66
C PRO A 23 -17.71 3.64 2.09
N GLU A 24 -18.11 4.66 2.86
CA GLU A 24 -17.98 6.07 2.47
C GLU A 24 -16.59 6.65 2.72
N SER A 25 -15.68 5.90 3.37
CA SER A 25 -14.33 6.39 3.68
C SER A 25 -13.51 6.53 2.39
N PRO A 26 -12.53 7.46 2.31
CA PRO A 26 -11.73 7.68 1.10
C PRO A 26 -11.09 6.39 0.57
N ARG A 27 -11.10 6.21 -0.77
CA ARG A 27 -10.44 5.06 -1.42
C ARG A 27 -8.93 5.25 -1.35
N LEU A 28 -8.22 4.24 -0.84
CA LEU A 28 -6.75 4.18 -0.82
C LEU A 28 -6.19 3.39 -2.00
N ALA A 29 -6.80 2.25 -2.30
CA ALA A 29 -6.35 1.35 -3.36
C ALA A 29 -7.50 0.47 -3.83
N GLU A 30 -7.39 -0.02 -5.05
CA GLU A 30 -8.20 -1.11 -5.59
C GLU A 30 -7.22 -2.14 -6.13
N LEU A 31 -7.36 -3.37 -5.67
CA LEU A 31 -6.48 -4.46 -6.03
C LEU A 31 -7.21 -5.41 -6.97
N THR A 32 -6.59 -5.78 -8.08
CA THR A 32 -7.11 -6.76 -9.06
C THR A 32 -5.95 -7.46 -9.75
N GLY A 33 -6.19 -8.56 -10.47
CA GLY A 33 -5.12 -9.29 -11.16
C GLY A 33 -4.07 -9.83 -10.19
N THR A 34 -2.79 -9.67 -10.53
CA THR A 34 -1.68 -10.26 -9.77
C THR A 34 -0.99 -9.25 -8.85
N GLY A 35 -0.31 -9.75 -7.81
CA GLY A 35 0.45 -8.89 -6.89
C GLY A 35 1.54 -8.02 -7.55
N ALA A 36 1.98 -8.33 -8.78
CA ALA A 36 2.98 -7.53 -9.51
C ALA A 36 2.41 -6.20 -10.05
N GLU A 37 1.10 -6.15 -10.28
CA GLU A 37 0.40 -4.99 -10.86
C GLU A 37 -0.09 -4.01 -9.78
N ASN A 38 0.13 -4.35 -8.51
CA ASN A 38 -0.47 -3.70 -7.36
C ASN A 38 0.58 -3.18 -6.37
N PRO A 39 0.22 -2.17 -5.54
CA PRO A 39 1.11 -1.73 -4.48
C PRO A 39 1.38 -2.87 -3.50
N LYS A 40 2.65 -3.05 -3.09
CA LYS A 40 3.02 -4.03 -2.05
C LYS A 40 2.52 -3.62 -0.66
N PHE A 41 2.38 -2.33 -0.43
CA PHE A 41 1.97 -1.77 0.85
C PHE A 41 0.90 -0.69 0.64
N VAL A 42 -0.11 -0.72 1.50
CA VAL A 42 -1.14 0.33 1.60
C VAL A 42 -1.15 0.82 3.04
N MET A 43 -1.04 2.12 3.24
CA MET A 43 -1.03 2.76 4.56
C MET A 43 -2.20 3.73 4.70
N SER A 44 -3.00 3.53 5.76
CA SER A 44 -4.05 4.46 6.20
C SER A 44 -3.46 5.70 6.84
N THR A 45 -4.24 6.78 6.87
CA THR A 45 -3.92 7.96 7.68
C THR A 45 -4.29 7.77 9.15
N GLY A 46 -5.24 6.88 9.43
CA GLY A 46 -5.72 6.56 10.77
C GLY A 46 -5.51 5.11 11.22
N ASN A 47 -6.18 4.74 12.31
CA ASN A 47 -6.15 3.40 12.91
C ASN A 47 -7.29 2.49 12.41
N ARG A 48 -7.95 2.84 11.30
CA ARG A 48 -9.07 2.08 10.74
C ARG A 48 -8.90 1.95 9.23
N LEU A 49 -9.19 0.74 8.74
CA LEU A 49 -9.25 0.41 7.33
C LEU A 49 -10.56 -0.33 7.09
N TYR A 50 -11.19 -0.05 5.95
CA TYR A 50 -12.34 -0.79 5.47
C TYR A 50 -11.96 -1.52 4.18
N LEU A 51 -12.21 -2.82 4.15
CA LEU A 51 -11.95 -3.69 3.01
C LEU A 51 -13.29 -4.17 2.47
N TYR A 52 -13.49 -4.00 1.17
CA TYR A 52 -14.62 -4.56 0.43
C TYR A 52 -14.10 -5.45 -0.68
N VAL A 53 -14.57 -6.70 -0.70
CA VAL A 53 -14.18 -7.68 -1.71
C VAL A 53 -15.39 -7.92 -2.60
N TYR A 54 -15.18 -7.81 -3.91
CA TYR A 54 -16.16 -8.11 -4.93
C TYR A 54 -15.61 -9.19 -5.84
N THR A 55 -16.44 -10.19 -6.12
CA THR A 55 -16.17 -11.24 -7.09
C THR A 55 -17.43 -11.51 -7.90
N ASP A 56 -17.30 -11.87 -9.17
CA ASP A 56 -18.43 -12.32 -9.98
C ASP A 56 -18.52 -13.86 -10.04
N LEU A 57 -19.36 -14.41 -10.93
CA LEU A 57 -19.53 -15.87 -11.13
C LEU A 57 -18.51 -16.46 -12.13
N GLY A 58 -17.51 -15.68 -12.52
CA GLY A 58 -16.52 -15.98 -13.54
C GLY A 58 -15.38 -16.87 -13.06
N ASP A 59 -14.16 -16.44 -13.36
CA ASP A 59 -12.95 -17.24 -13.27
C ASP A 59 -12.36 -17.22 -11.86
N SER A 60 -12.58 -18.31 -11.11
CA SER A 60 -12.05 -18.45 -9.76
C SER A 60 -10.51 -18.53 -9.75
N ARG A 61 -9.88 -17.56 -9.08
CA ARG A 61 -8.42 -17.51 -8.88
C ARG A 61 -8.00 -17.92 -7.46
N LYS A 62 -6.69 -17.91 -7.20
CA LYS A 62 -6.12 -18.32 -5.91
C LYS A 62 -6.57 -17.44 -4.74
N GLY A 63 -6.90 -16.17 -5.00
CA GLY A 63 -7.35 -15.20 -4.00
C GLY A 63 -6.21 -14.34 -3.45
N PHE A 64 -6.28 -13.99 -2.16
CA PHE A 64 -5.37 -13.01 -1.56
C PHE A 64 -4.88 -13.41 -0.17
N ARG A 65 -3.67 -12.98 0.17
CA ARG A 65 -3.13 -13.00 1.53
C ARG A 65 -2.61 -11.62 1.89
N ILE A 66 -3.18 -11.06 2.94
CA ILE A 66 -2.88 -9.70 3.40
C ILE A 66 -2.47 -9.76 4.87
N LYS A 67 -1.40 -9.04 5.20
CA LYS A 67 -0.92 -8.86 6.57
C LYS A 67 -1.07 -7.40 6.99
N TYR A 68 -1.73 -7.14 8.12
CA TYR A 68 -1.83 -5.79 8.66
C TYR A 68 -0.88 -5.61 9.86
N PHE A 69 -0.54 -4.36 10.11
CA PHE A 69 0.30 -3.91 11.23
C PHE A 69 -0.11 -2.48 11.56
N SER A 70 0.09 -2.07 12.81
CA SER A 70 -0.16 -0.70 13.27
C SER A 70 1.08 0.17 13.13
N GLY A 71 0.87 1.45 12.82
CA GLY A 71 1.94 2.42 12.59
C GLY A 71 2.43 2.41 11.13
N CYS A 72 3.37 3.31 10.84
CA CYS A 72 3.91 3.51 9.49
C CYS A 72 5.39 3.08 9.36
N SER A 73 5.89 2.26 10.29
CA SER A 73 7.18 1.59 10.12
C SER A 73 6.99 0.37 9.22
N VAL A 74 7.66 0.38 8.07
CA VAL A 74 7.52 -0.67 7.06
C VAL A 74 8.86 -1.24 6.68
N ARG A 75 8.93 -2.58 6.65
CA ARG A 75 10.07 -3.32 6.13
C ARG A 75 9.78 -3.78 4.71
N VAL A 76 10.62 -3.34 3.78
CA VAL A 76 10.54 -3.65 2.36
C VAL A 76 11.68 -4.60 2.01
N ASP A 77 11.38 -5.90 1.94
CA ASP A 77 12.33 -6.91 1.48
C ASP A 77 12.01 -7.23 0.00
N ALA A 78 12.68 -6.55 -0.93
CA ALA A 78 12.46 -6.69 -2.38
C ALA A 78 13.67 -6.21 -3.19
N ASP A 79 13.85 -6.76 -4.39
CA ASP A 79 14.92 -6.31 -5.31
C ASP A 79 14.61 -4.96 -5.99
N SER A 80 13.33 -4.69 -6.20
CA SER A 80 12.79 -3.43 -6.71
C SER A 80 11.36 -3.19 -6.21
N GLY A 81 10.90 -1.96 -6.33
CA GLY A 81 9.55 -1.55 -5.95
C GLY A 81 9.43 -0.06 -5.74
N GLU A 82 8.28 0.34 -5.21
CA GLU A 82 7.95 1.72 -4.87
C GLU A 82 7.54 1.81 -3.40
N VAL A 83 7.91 2.91 -2.75
CA VAL A 83 7.42 3.29 -1.43
C VAL A 83 6.69 4.61 -1.56
N ARG A 84 5.57 4.74 -0.83
CA ARG A 84 4.71 5.92 -0.85
C ARG A 84 4.41 6.36 0.58
N SER A 85 4.15 7.65 0.77
CA SER A 85 3.62 8.19 2.01
C SER A 85 2.22 7.62 2.30
N PRO A 86 1.74 7.67 3.56
CA PRO A 86 0.38 7.26 3.89
C PRO A 86 -0.65 7.99 3.02
N ALA A 87 -1.61 7.25 2.48
CA ALA A 87 -2.67 7.75 1.61
C ALA A 87 -2.22 8.59 0.39
N PHE A 88 -1.00 8.39 -0.10
CA PHE A 88 -0.45 9.09 -1.27
C PHE A 88 -1.43 9.11 -2.47
N GLY A 89 -1.62 10.30 -3.05
CA GLY A 89 -2.52 10.53 -4.19
C GLY A 89 -4.01 10.57 -3.84
N THR A 90 -4.38 10.41 -2.56
CA THR A 90 -5.78 10.34 -2.12
C THR A 90 -6.09 11.31 -0.98
N ALA A 91 -5.15 11.52 -0.07
CA ALA A 91 -5.25 12.50 1.01
C ALA A 91 -3.85 13.03 1.39
N PRO A 92 -3.76 14.18 2.06
CA PRO A 92 -2.52 14.63 2.68
C PRO A 92 -2.00 13.60 3.68
N TYR A 93 -0.68 13.47 3.76
CA TYR A 93 -0.07 12.60 4.77
C TYR A 93 -0.36 13.15 6.18
N PRO A 94 -0.47 12.29 7.22
CA PRO A 94 -0.79 12.74 8.56
C PRO A 94 0.36 13.53 9.19
N ALA A 95 0.05 14.66 9.82
CA ALA A 95 1.01 15.45 10.58
C ALA A 95 1.51 14.72 11.84
N ASN A 96 2.69 15.12 12.33
CA ASN A 96 3.31 14.63 13.57
C ASN A 96 3.56 13.11 13.58
N GLN A 97 3.89 12.52 12.42
CA GLN A 97 4.25 11.11 12.32
C GLN A 97 5.74 10.93 12.05
N VAL A 98 6.36 9.96 12.71
CA VAL A 98 7.71 9.49 12.37
C VAL A 98 7.57 8.15 11.66
N CYS A 99 7.57 8.20 10.33
CA CYS A 99 7.46 7.01 9.50
C CYS A 99 8.84 6.54 9.04
N THR A 100 9.08 5.23 9.13
CA THR A 100 10.39 4.64 8.83
C THR A 100 10.25 3.53 7.81
N TYR A 101 11.00 3.64 6.72
CA TYR A 101 11.03 2.65 5.65
C TYR A 101 12.36 1.92 5.70
N HIS A 102 12.35 0.68 6.18
CA HIS A 102 13.52 -0.20 6.20
C HIS A 102 13.61 -0.98 4.89
N ILE A 103 14.38 -0.47 3.94
CA ILE A 103 14.54 -1.08 2.62
C ILE A 103 15.72 -2.05 2.63
N HIS A 104 15.46 -3.30 2.31
CA HIS A 104 16.45 -4.37 2.24
C HIS A 104 16.36 -5.09 0.90
N ARG A 105 17.49 -5.19 0.19
CA ARG A 105 17.60 -5.99 -1.03
C ARG A 105 18.10 -7.41 -0.69
N PRO A 106 17.29 -8.47 -0.90
CA PRO A 106 17.72 -9.85 -0.63
C PRO A 106 18.95 -10.26 -1.44
N GLY A 107 19.05 -9.83 -2.70
CA GLY A 107 20.22 -10.06 -3.55
C GLY A 107 21.48 -9.24 -3.20
N GLY A 108 21.40 -8.34 -2.22
CA GLY A 108 22.49 -7.45 -1.83
C GLY A 108 22.81 -6.34 -2.84
N GLY A 109 24.02 -5.77 -2.76
CA GLY A 109 24.48 -4.70 -3.65
C GLY A 109 23.92 -3.29 -3.32
N PRO A 110 24.29 -2.28 -4.12
CA PRO A 110 23.96 -0.88 -3.82
C PRO A 110 22.47 -0.59 -4.05
N LEU A 111 21.86 0.15 -3.12
CA LEU A 111 20.51 0.68 -3.26
C LEU A 111 20.55 1.97 -4.09
N SER A 112 19.65 2.09 -5.06
CA SER A 112 19.41 3.33 -5.81
C SER A 112 17.95 3.72 -5.62
N MET A 113 17.71 5.00 -5.33
CA MET A 113 16.39 5.56 -5.08
C MET A 113 16.23 6.86 -5.85
N ARG A 114 15.00 7.13 -6.28
CA ARG A 114 14.62 8.38 -6.93
C ARG A 114 13.22 8.75 -6.47
N PHE A 115 12.99 10.02 -6.21
CA PHE A 115 11.66 10.54 -5.96
C PHE A 115 10.98 10.84 -7.30
N SER A 116 9.81 10.23 -7.52
CA SER A 116 8.94 10.57 -8.64
C SER A 116 8.08 11.79 -8.31
N GLU A 117 7.67 11.91 -7.06
CA GLU A 117 6.90 13.01 -6.50
C GLU A 117 7.41 13.28 -5.09
N PHE A 118 7.53 14.55 -4.72
CA PHE A 118 8.01 14.97 -3.41
C PHE A 118 7.38 16.31 -3.05
N ASP A 119 6.40 16.26 -2.16
CA ASP A 119 5.69 17.43 -1.62
C ASP A 119 5.57 17.23 -0.10
N VAL A 120 6.22 18.11 0.65
CA VAL A 120 6.30 18.07 2.11
C VAL A 120 6.14 19.48 2.67
N ASP A 121 5.61 19.56 3.88
CA ASP A 121 5.47 20.81 4.62
C ASP A 121 6.85 21.43 4.86
N GLN A 122 6.93 22.76 4.91
CA GLN A 122 8.20 23.48 5.10
C GLN A 122 8.85 23.17 6.45
N SER A 123 8.07 22.71 7.43
CA SER A 123 8.56 22.29 8.73
C SER A 123 9.13 20.87 8.74
N ASP A 124 8.89 20.07 7.70
CA ASP A 124 9.41 18.72 7.59
C ASP A 124 10.85 18.74 7.07
N ALA A 125 11.77 18.15 7.84
CA ALA A 125 13.18 18.04 7.50
C ALA A 125 13.56 16.56 7.25
N VAL A 126 14.36 16.31 6.22
CA VAL A 126 15.00 15.00 6.02
C VAL A 126 16.15 14.89 7.02
N GLN A 127 16.11 13.88 7.89
CA GLN A 127 17.17 13.59 8.86
C GLN A 127 18.10 12.50 8.36
#